data_AF-A0A9D1VFX6-F1
#
_entry.id   AF-A0A9D1VFX6-F1
#
_cell.length_a   1.000
_cell.length_b   1.000
_cell.length_c   1.000
_cell.angle_alpha   90.00
_cell.angle_beta   90.00
_cell.angle_gamma   90.00
#
_symmetry.space_group_name_H-M   'P 1'
#
loop_
_entity.id
_entity.type
_entity.pdbx_description
1 polymer ?
#
loop_
_entity_poly.entity_id
_entity_poly.type
_entity_poly.pdbx_seq_one_letter_code
_entity_poly.pdbx_strand_id
1 'polypeptide(L)'
;MANSKVPFSQNKHRTDVVAYLTLIGWLIAYFCGDRAASRFHLNQALAILLADLGLNAVFIMATYTSVAPAAVAVRGVCGILSFCVVVLWVLALVRAAKGSEKPVPVLGEVQLLKKR
;
A
#
# COMPACT_ATOMS: atom_id res chain seq x y z
N MET A 1 -30.25 -17.93 11.79
CA MET A 1 -29.72 -16.56 11.79
C MET A 1 -29.22 -16.25 10.39
N ALA A 2 -29.87 -15.34 9.67
CA ALA A 2 -29.41 -14.93 8.35
C ALA A 2 -28.04 -14.24 8.51
N ASN A 3 -26.99 -14.82 7.93
CA ASN A 3 -25.69 -14.18 7.82
C ASN A 3 -25.81 -13.03 6.83
N SER A 4 -26.28 -11.87 7.29
CA SER A 4 -26.28 -10.64 6.51
C SER A 4 -24.83 -10.17 6.38
N LYS A 5 -24.09 -10.81 5.47
CA LYS A 5 -22.74 -10.39 5.12
C LYS A 5 -22.77 -8.90 4.82
N VAL A 6 -21.91 -8.15 5.50
CA VAL A 6 -21.82 -6.69 5.35
C VAL A 6 -21.68 -6.37 3.85
N PRO A 7 -22.45 -5.44 3.26
CA PRO A 7 -22.49 -5.22 1.81
C PRO A 7 -21.11 -4.91 1.19
N PHE A 8 -20.17 -4.40 1.98
CA PHE A 8 -18.77 -4.24 1.58
C PHE A 8 -18.02 -5.57 1.34
N SER A 9 -18.28 -6.59 2.16
CA SER A 9 -17.62 -7.91 2.13
C SER A 9 -17.84 -8.72 0.85
N GLN A 10 -18.85 -8.36 0.05
CA GLN A 10 -19.21 -9.05 -1.19
C GLN A 10 -18.88 -8.20 -2.44
N ASN A 11 -18.16 -7.08 -2.26
CA ASN A 11 -17.87 -6.16 -3.35
C ASN A 11 -16.36 -6.02 -3.55
N LYS A 12 -15.85 -6.70 -4.59
CA LYS A 12 -14.44 -6.66 -5.00
C LYS A 12 -13.96 -5.22 -5.25
N HIS A 13 -14.68 -4.44 -6.06
CA HIS A 13 -14.27 -3.08 -6.43
C HIS A 13 -14.10 -2.16 -5.22
N ARG A 14 -15.04 -2.21 -4.27
CA ARG A 14 -14.92 -1.46 -3.01
C ARG A 14 -13.72 -1.93 -2.19
N THR A 15 -13.52 -3.24 -2.11
CA THR A 15 -12.39 -3.83 -1.37
C THR A 15 -11.05 -3.40 -1.98
N ASP A 16 -10.94 -3.43 -3.31
CA ASP A 16 -9.76 -3.00 -4.07
C ASP A 16 -9.42 -1.52 -3.78
N VAL A 17 -10.41 -0.63 -3.79
CA VAL A 17 -10.18 0.82 -3.54
C VAL A 17 -9.87 1.09 -2.08
N VAL A 18 -10.62 0.51 -1.14
CA VAL A 18 -10.43 0.71 0.30
C VAL A 18 -9.06 0.23 0.76
N ALA A 19 -8.50 -0.80 0.10
CA ALA A 19 -7.17 -1.32 0.40
C ALA A 19 -6.05 -0.26 0.28
N TYR A 20 -6.22 0.77 -0.57
CA TYR A 20 -5.20 1.81 -0.78
C TYR A 20 -5.37 3.04 0.11
N LEU A 21 -6.45 3.19 0.88
CA LEU A 21 -6.72 4.48 1.56
C LEU A 21 -5.71 4.80 2.65
N THR A 22 -5.50 3.87 3.58
CA THR A 22 -4.55 3.98 4.70
C THR A 22 -4.21 2.57 5.17
N LEU A 23 -3.29 2.43 6.13
CA LEU A 23 -3.09 1.15 6.82
C LEU A 23 -4.39 0.64 7.46
N ILE A 24 -5.21 1.53 8.02
CA ILE A 24 -6.52 1.18 8.59
C ILE A 24 -7.48 0.72 7.48
N GLY A 25 -7.54 1.43 6.35
CA GLY A 25 -8.33 1.03 5.19
C GLY A 25 -7.91 -0.34 4.66
N TRP A 26 -6.60 -0.60 4.60
CA TRP A 26 -6.06 -1.89 4.21
C TRP A 26 -6.49 -3.02 5.15
N LEU A 27 -6.42 -2.82 6.48
CA LEU A 27 -6.88 -3.80 7.47
C LEU A 27 -8.38 -4.11 7.29
N ILE A 28 -9.21 -3.08 7.11
CA ILE A 28 -10.65 -3.25 6.86
C ILE A 28 -10.89 -4.05 5.57
N ALA A 29 -10.21 -3.70 4.48
CA ALA A 29 -10.33 -4.42 3.21
C ALA A 29 -9.90 -5.89 3.35
N TYR A 30 -8.85 -6.17 4.13
CA TYR A 30 -8.31 -7.51 4.30
C TYR A 30 -9.21 -8.41 5.17
N PHE A 31 -9.75 -7.90 6.27
CA PHE A 31 -10.54 -8.68 7.24
C PHE A 31 -12.04 -8.68 6.94
N CYS A 32 -12.57 -7.60 6.37
CA CYS A 32 -14.00 -7.40 6.16
C CYS A 32 -14.41 -7.31 4.69
N GLY A 33 -13.46 -7.23 3.75
CA GLY A 33 -13.73 -7.16 2.32
C GLY A 33 -13.77 -8.52 1.61
N ASP A 34 -13.96 -8.48 0.30
CA ASP A 34 -13.85 -9.67 -0.56
C ASP A 34 -12.38 -9.99 -0.82
N ARG A 35 -11.74 -10.61 0.18
CA ARG A 35 -10.31 -10.94 0.14
C ARG A 35 -9.95 -11.85 -1.02
N ALA A 36 -10.81 -12.81 -1.36
CA ALA A 36 -10.51 -13.82 -2.38
C ALA A 36 -10.48 -13.21 -3.78
N ALA A 37 -11.43 -12.32 -4.07
CA ALA A 37 -11.46 -11.60 -5.34
C ALA A 37 -10.40 -10.49 -5.39
N SER A 38 -10.13 -9.81 -4.28
CA SER A 38 -9.32 -8.57 -4.23
C SER A 38 -7.84 -8.80 -3.91
N ARG A 39 -7.35 -10.04 -4.04
CA ARG A 39 -5.99 -10.44 -3.61
C ARG A 39 -4.89 -9.61 -4.28
N PHE A 40 -5.07 -9.28 -5.56
CA PHE A 40 -4.10 -8.51 -6.32
C PHE A 40 -3.89 -7.13 -5.70
N HIS A 41 -4.98 -6.37 -5.52
CA HIS A 41 -4.91 -5.03 -4.97
C HIS A 41 -4.58 -5.02 -3.46
N LEU A 42 -5.04 -6.00 -2.69
CA LEU A 42 -4.63 -6.16 -1.29
C LEU A 42 -3.12 -6.37 -1.15
N ASN A 43 -2.53 -7.21 -2.01
CA ASN A 43 -1.10 -7.46 -2.00
C ASN A 43 -0.28 -6.24 -2.44
N GLN A 44 -0.67 -5.61 -3.55
CA GLN A 44 0.01 -4.43 -4.08
C GLN A 44 -0.10 -3.22 -3.11
N ALA A 45 -1.28 -3.00 -2.52
CA ALA A 45 -1.46 -1.96 -1.52
C ALA A 45 -0.57 -2.19 -0.29
N LEU A 46 -0.48 -3.44 0.20
CA LEU A 46 0.40 -3.77 1.33
C LEU A 46 1.87 -3.50 0.98
N ALA A 47 2.32 -3.89 -0.21
CA ALA A 47 3.70 -3.68 -0.64
C ALA A 47 4.05 -2.18 -0.68
N ILE A 48 3.15 -1.34 -1.19
CA ILE A 48 3.33 0.11 -1.23
C ILE A 48 3.33 0.71 0.19
N LEU A 49 2.38 0.31 1.04
CA LEU A 49 2.30 0.78 2.43
C LEU A 49 3.56 0.42 3.24
N LEU A 50 4.10 -0.78 3.04
CA LEU A 50 5.34 -1.20 3.71
C LEU A 50 6.57 -0.49 3.16
N ALA A 51 6.62 -0.21 1.85
CA ALA A 51 7.70 0.58 1.26
C ALA A 51 7.72 2.01 1.81
N ASP A 52 6.54 2.65 1.90
CA ASP A 52 6.39 3.98 2.48
C ASP A 52 6.77 3.98 3.98
N LEU A 53 6.29 3.01 4.75
CA LEU A 53 6.63 2.87 6.17
C LEU A 53 8.15 2.69 6.38
N GLY A 54 8.80 1.86 5.56
CA GLY A 54 10.24 1.62 5.62
C GLY A 54 11.06 2.87 5.32
N LEU A 55 10.69 3.62 4.28
CA LEU A 55 11.33 4.90 3.94
C LEU A 55 11.17 5.94 5.03
N ASN A 56 9.97 6.08 5.59
CA ASN A 56 9.71 7.02 6.68
C ASN A 56 10.50 6.65 7.94
N ALA A 57 10.64 5.36 8.26
CA ALA A 57 11.47 4.92 9.39
C ALA A 57 12.94 5.31 9.20
N VAL A 58 13.52 5.09 8.01
CA VAL A 58 14.91 5.49 7.70
C VAL A 58 15.06 7.02 7.76
N PHE A 59 14.10 7.76 7.22
CA PHE A 59 14.11 9.23 7.25
C PHE A 59 14.09 9.77 8.70
N ILE A 60 13.22 9.23 9.55
CA ILE A 60 13.12 9.58 10.98
C ILE A 60 14.44 9.27 11.69
N MET A 61 14.99 8.07 11.49
CA MET A 61 16.28 7.71 12.08
C MET A 61 17.40 8.66 11.64
N ALA A 62 17.47 9.01 10.35
CA ALA A 62 18.44 9.97 9.84
C ALA A 62 18.23 11.40 10.38
N THR A 63 17.01 11.74 10.80
CA THR A 63 16.68 13.06 11.37
C THR A 63 17.15 13.19 12.82
N TYR A 64 16.94 12.15 13.64
CA TYR A 64 17.21 12.20 15.08
C TYR A 64 18.61 11.71 15.48
N THR A 65 19.38 11.10 14.58
CA THR A 65 20.71 10.55 14.90
C THR A 65 21.85 11.55 14.71
N SER A 66 21.84 12.38 13.66
CA SER A 66 22.86 13.42 13.46
C SER A 66 22.47 14.49 12.44
N VAL A 67 23.12 15.65 12.53
CA VAL A 67 23.06 16.73 11.52
C VAL A 67 24.25 16.72 10.56
N ALA A 68 25.06 15.65 10.59
CA ALA A 68 26.21 15.53 9.71
C ALA A 68 25.80 15.58 8.23
N PRO A 69 26.68 16.04 7.31
CA PRO A 69 26.37 16.11 5.87
C PRO A 69 25.86 14.79 5.29
N ALA A 70 26.37 13.66 5.77
CA ALA A 70 25.89 12.32 5.38
C ALA A 70 24.42 12.09 5.74
N ALA A 71 23.98 12.48 6.94
CA ALA A 71 22.59 12.34 7.37
C ALA A 71 21.65 13.30 6.60
N VAL A 72 22.12 14.51 6.26
CA VAL A 72 21.40 15.43 5.37
C VAL A 72 21.19 14.80 4.00
N ALA A 73 22.24 14.20 3.41
CA ALA A 73 22.15 13.53 2.12
C ALA A 73 21.17 12.35 2.15
N VAL A 74 21.20 11.52 3.20
CA VAL A 74 20.23 10.41 3.38
C VAL A 74 18.80 10.95 3.43
N ARG A 75 18.53 12.01 4.20
CA ARG A 75 17.19 12.64 4.23
C ARG A 75 16.75 13.12 2.85
N GLY A 76 17.66 13.72 2.07
CA GLY A 76 17.39 14.16 0.71
C GLY A 76 17.01 12.99 -0.22
N VAL A 77 17.80 11.91 -0.21
CA VAL A 77 17.52 10.71 -1.02
C VAL A 77 16.20 10.05 -0.61
N CYS A 78 15.97 9.89 0.70
CA CYS A 78 14.71 9.35 1.20
C CYS A 78 13.52 10.21 0.76
N GLY A 79 13.62 11.54 0.80
CA GLY A 79 12.56 12.42 0.32
C GLY A 79 12.21 12.22 -1.16
N ILE A 80 13.21 12.06 -2.02
CA ILE A 80 13.02 11.76 -3.45
C ILE A 80 12.35 10.40 -3.62
N LEU A 81 12.81 9.38 -2.91
CA LEU A 81 12.21 8.04 -2.97
C LEU A 81 10.77 8.02 -2.45
N SER A 82 10.47 8.74 -1.37
CA SER A 82 9.11 8.91 -0.86
C SER A 82 8.19 9.52 -1.91
N PHE A 83 8.66 10.52 -2.66
CA PHE A 83 7.89 11.07 -3.77
C PHE A 83 7.57 10.02 -4.85
N CYS A 84 8.56 9.19 -5.23
CA CYS A 84 8.34 8.08 -6.16
C CYS A 84 7.29 7.09 -5.62
N VAL A 85 7.33 6.75 -4.34
CA VAL A 85 6.34 5.84 -3.71
C VAL A 85 4.94 6.45 -3.73
N VAL A 86 4.80 7.75 -3.47
CA VAL A 86 3.51 8.45 -3.59
C VAL A 86 2.97 8.38 -5.03
N VAL A 87 3.82 8.54 -6.04
CA VAL A 87 3.42 8.39 -7.45
C VAL A 87 2.94 6.97 -7.74
N LEU A 88 3.65 5.94 -7.26
CA LEU A 88 3.23 4.54 -7.39
C LEU A 88 1.90 4.28 -6.67
N TRP A 89 1.69 4.87 -5.50
CA TRP A 89 0.44 4.78 -4.74
C TRP A 89 -0.74 5.38 -5.51
N VAL A 90 -0.60 6.60 -6.07
CA VAL A 90 -1.65 7.22 -6.89
C VAL A 90 -1.94 6.37 -8.12
N LEU A 91 -0.91 5.88 -8.81
CA LEU A 91 -1.08 5.01 -9.98
C LEU A 91 -1.84 3.72 -9.63
N ALA A 92 -1.50 3.07 -8.52
CA ALA A 92 -2.17 1.87 -8.02
C ALA A 92 -3.63 2.15 -7.66
N LEU A 93 -3.90 3.26 -6.96
CA LEU A 93 -5.24 3.67 -6.59
C LEU A 93 -6.12 3.95 -7.81
N VAL A 94 -5.60 4.66 -8.83
CA VAL A 94 -6.32 4.92 -10.08
C VAL A 94 -6.62 3.61 -10.82
N ARG A 95 -5.69 2.66 -10.82
CA ARG A 95 -5.89 1.34 -11.43
C ARG A 95 -6.96 0.54 -10.68
N ALA A 96 -6.94 0.55 -9.35
CA ALA A 96 -7.96 -0.06 -8.51
C ALA A 96 -9.35 0.54 -8.77
N ALA A 97 -9.46 1.87 -8.83
CA ALA A 97 -10.70 2.57 -9.14
C ALA A 97 -11.26 2.20 -10.52
N LYS A 98 -10.38 1.92 -11.49
CA LYS A 98 -10.73 1.44 -12.84
C LYS A 98 -10.93 -0.08 -12.93
N GLY A 99 -10.75 -0.82 -11.82
CA GLY A 99 -10.84 -2.29 -11.81
C GLY A 99 -9.72 -3.00 -12.59
N SER A 100 -8.58 -2.34 -12.79
CA SER A 100 -7.46 -2.87 -13.56
C SER A 100 -6.38 -3.48 -12.67
N GLU A 101 -6.15 -4.78 -12.84
CA GLU A 101 -5.13 -5.53 -12.10
C GLU A 101 -3.75 -5.45 -12.79
N LYS A 102 -3.19 -4.24 -12.87
CA LYS A 102 -1.86 -4.00 -13.47
C LYS A 102 -0.80 -3.70 -12.41
N PRO A 103 0.33 -4.42 -12.38
CA PRO A 103 1.39 -4.19 -11.40
C PRO A 103 2.00 -2.80 -11.58
N VAL A 104 2.17 -2.05 -10.48
CA VAL A 104 2.96 -0.81 -10.52
C VAL A 104 4.44 -1.13 -10.74
N PRO A 105 5.21 -0.24 -11.38
CA PRO A 105 6.66 -0.44 -11.53
C PRO A 105 7.35 -0.68 -10.17
N VAL A 106 8.41 -1.49 -10.16
CA VAL A 106 9.27 -1.81 -8.99
C VAL A 106 8.59 -2.62 -7.89
N LEU A 107 7.39 -2.22 -7.43
CA LEU A 107 6.71 -2.83 -6.28
C LEU A 107 5.55 -3.77 -6.67
N GLY A 108 5.12 -3.75 -7.93
CA GLY A 108 3.96 -4.52 -8.37
C GLY A 108 4.17 -6.03 -8.45
N GLU A 109 5.43 -6.49 -8.49
CA GLU A 109 5.79 -7.92 -8.54
C GLU A 109 6.01 -8.53 -7.14
N VAL A 110 6.09 -7.70 -6.10
CA VAL A 110 6.33 -8.16 -4.73
C VAL A 110 5.13 -8.98 -4.25
N GLN A 111 5.33 -10.27 -3.97
CA GLN A 111 4.27 -11.16 -3.47
C GLN A 111 4.39 -11.38 -1.96
N LEU A 112 3.54 -10.69 -1.20
CA LEU A 112 3.42 -10.81 0.26
C LEU A 112 2.31 -11.76 0.67
N LEU A 113 1.21 -11.81 -0.09
CA LEU A 113 0.04 -12.65 0.20
C LEU A 113 0.07 -13.96 -0.61
N LYS A 114 0.72 -14.99 -0.07
CA LYS A 114 0.86 -16.31 -0.72
C LYS A 114 -0.48 -16.99 -1.01
N LYS A 115 -0.61 -17.66 -2.16
CA LYS A 115 -1.72 -18.59 -2.45
C LYS A 115 -1.60 -19.78 -1.47
N ARG A 116 -2.52 -19.85 -0.51
CA ARG A 116 -2.86 -21.09 0.19
C ARG A 116 -3.99 -21.73 -0.57
#